data_AF-A0A662R808-F1
#
_entry.id   AF-A0A662R808-F1
#
_cell.length_a   1.000
_cell.length_b   1.000
_cell.length_c   1.000
_cell.angle_alpha   90.00
_cell.angle_beta   90.00
_cell.angle_gamma   90.00
#
_symmetry.space_group_name_H-M   'P 1'
#
loop_
_entity.id
_entity.type
_entity.pdbx_description
1 polymer ?
#
loop_
_entity_poly.entity_id
_entity_poly.type
_entity_poly.pdbx_seq_one_letter_code
_entity_poly.pdbx_strand_id
1 'polypeptide(L)'
;MLPRIFIDTSAFLALEDESDQYHEGAIQFREQVLRRRRYEIVTTSYIMDETLTLIRFRMGINASIDFSKKLRKSEVVKIVRV
;
A
#
# COMPACT_ATOMS: atom_id res chain seq x y z
N MET A 1 0.42 -19.82 -12.46
CA MET A 1 0.88 -18.57 -11.82
C MET A 1 -0.35 -17.73 -11.52
N LEU A 2 -0.48 -17.13 -10.33
CA LEU A 2 -1.56 -16.16 -10.11
C LEU A 2 -1.25 -14.88 -10.91
N PRO A 3 -2.28 -14.21 -11.48
CA PRO A 3 -2.10 -12.89 -12.04
C PRO A 3 -1.60 -11.91 -10.96
N ARG A 4 -0.75 -10.97 -11.36
CA ARG A 4 -0.13 -10.00 -10.46
C ARG A 4 -0.83 -8.66 -10.56
N ILE A 5 -1.00 -8.01 -9.41
CA ILE A 5 -1.41 -6.61 -9.33
C ILE A 5 -0.23 -5.83 -8.77
N PHE A 6 0.25 -4.87 -9.55
CA PHE A 6 1.28 -3.94 -9.11
C PHE A 6 0.62 -2.77 -8.36
N ILE A 7 1.05 -2.51 -7.13
CA ILE A 7 0.55 -1.43 -6.29
C ILE A 7 1.57 -0.29 -6.30
N ASP A 8 1.07 0.88 -6.66
CA ASP A 8 1.81 2.14 -6.73
C ASP A 8 1.62 2.99 -5.46
N THR A 9 2.39 4.06 -5.32
CA THR A 9 2.39 4.94 -4.14
C THR A 9 1.01 5.50 -3.81
N SER A 10 0.28 5.94 -4.84
CA SER A 10 -1.04 6.56 -4.70
C SER A 10 -2.08 5.62 -4.05
N ALA A 11 -2.03 4.33 -4.36
CA ALA A 11 -2.93 3.34 -3.79
C ALA A 11 -2.67 3.11 -2.29
N PHE A 12 -1.41 3.12 -1.86
CA PHE A 12 -1.08 3.08 -0.43
C PHE A 12 -1.54 4.34 0.29
N LEU A 13 -1.34 5.51 -0.32
CA LEU A 13 -1.77 6.77 0.27
C LEU A 13 -3.29 6.81 0.45
N ALA A 14 -4.05 6.44 -0.59
CA ALA A 14 -5.51 6.37 -0.49
C ALA A 14 -5.98 5.38 0.59
N LEU A 15 -5.24 4.31 0.86
CA LEU A 15 -5.58 3.37 1.94
C LEU A 15 -5.28 3.90 3.35
N GLU A 16 -4.25 4.72 3.53
CA GLU A 16 -3.81 5.18 4.85
C GLU A 16 -4.36 6.57 5.22
N ASP A 17 -4.61 7.44 4.25
CA ASP A 17 -5.16 8.79 4.45
C ASP A 17 -6.69 8.76 4.34
N GLU A 18 -7.38 8.78 5.48
CA GLU A 18 -8.86 8.79 5.55
C GLU A 18 -9.49 10.03 4.90
N SER A 19 -8.71 11.10 4.71
CA SER A 19 -9.17 12.32 4.03
C SER A 19 -8.95 12.29 2.52
N ASP A 20 -8.28 11.26 1.99
CA ASP A 20 -8.06 11.12 0.56
C ASP A 20 -9.38 10.87 -0.18
N GLN A 21 -9.60 11.59 -1.27
CA GLN A 21 -10.82 11.49 -2.07
C GLN A 21 -11.08 10.08 -2.62
N TYR A 22 -10.05 9.24 -2.71
CA TYR A 22 -10.14 7.86 -3.17
C TYR A 22 -10.15 6.84 -2.03
N HIS A 23 -10.19 7.27 -0.77
CA HIS A 23 -10.12 6.38 0.40
C HIS A 23 -11.18 5.28 0.36
N GLU A 24 -12.44 5.65 0.15
CA GLU A 24 -13.54 4.69 0.06
C GLU A 24 -13.34 3.67 -1.07
N GLY A 25 -12.91 4.12 -2.25
CA GLY A 25 -12.63 3.26 -3.39
C GLY A 25 -11.47 2.30 -3.13
N ALA A 26 -10.42 2.77 -2.46
CA ALA A 26 -9.27 1.96 -2.09
C ALA A 26 -9.64 0.87 -1.07
N ILE A 27 -10.46 1.21 -0.06
CA ILE A 27 -10.99 0.23 0.90
C ILE A 27 -11.85 -0.81 0.18
N GLN A 28 -12.76 -0.41 -0.70
CA GLN A 28 -13.59 -1.34 -1.48
C GLN A 28 -12.74 -2.28 -2.33
N PHE A 29 -11.72 -1.76 -3.01
CA PHE A 29 -10.77 -2.58 -3.77
C PHE A 29 -10.03 -3.58 -2.88
N ARG A 30 -9.56 -3.16 -1.70
CA ARG A 30 -8.90 -4.05 -0.74
C ARG A 30 -9.81 -5.20 -0.30
N GLU A 31 -11.05 -4.89 0.07
CA GLU A 31 -12.00 -5.89 0.55
C GLU A 31 -12.46 -6.85 -0.55
N GLN A 32 -12.70 -6.34 -1.77
CA GLN A 32 -13.25 -7.14 -2.86
C GLN A 32 -12.19 -7.90 -3.67
N VAL A 33 -11.00 -7.33 -3.84
CA VAL A 33 -9.97 -7.87 -4.74
C VAL A 33 -8.83 -8.49 -3.94
N LEU A 34 -8.26 -7.74 -2.99
CA LEU A 34 -7.05 -8.17 -2.27
C LEU A 34 -7.33 -9.31 -1.28
N ARG A 35 -8.46 -9.27 -0.56
CA ARG A 35 -8.82 -10.33 0.41
C ARG A 35 -9.21 -11.66 -0.21
N ARG A 36 -9.59 -11.69 -1.49
CA ARG A 36 -9.98 -12.95 -2.17
C ARG A 36 -8.77 -13.85 -2.51
N ARG A 37 -7.53 -13.40 -2.28
CA ARG A 37 -6.26 -14.12 -2.54
C ARG A 37 -6.16 -14.72 -3.96
N ARG A 38 -6.81 -14.08 -4.94
CA ARG A 38 -6.79 -14.48 -6.36
C ARG A 38 -5.63 -13.86 -7.15
N TYR A 39 -4.91 -12.92 -6.54
CA TYR A 39 -3.83 -12.16 -7.14
C TYR A 39 -2.61 -12.17 -6.23
N GLU A 40 -1.41 -12.18 -6.81
CA GLU A 40 -0.18 -11.85 -6.08
C GLU A 40 -0.02 -10.32 -6.11
N ILE A 41 0.05 -9.71 -4.94
CA ILE A 41 0.16 -8.25 -4.81
C ILE A 41 1.62 -7.89 -4.70
N VAL A 42 2.10 -7.04 -5.61
CA VAL A 42 3.52 -6.72 -5.72
C VAL A 42 3.74 -5.21 -5.74
N THR A 43 4.85 -4.77 -5.18
CA THR A 43 5.36 -3.39 -5.30
C THR A 43 6.89 -3.41 -5.33
N THR A 44 7.56 -2.27 -5.46
CA THR A 44 9.03 -2.19 -5.44
C THR A 44 9.59 -1.51 -4.19
N SER A 45 10.89 -1.68 -3.95
CA SER A 45 11.64 -0.90 -2.97
C SER A 45 11.56 0.61 -3.19
N TYR A 46 11.50 1.08 -4.45
CA TYR A 46 11.35 2.50 -4.77
C TYR A 46 9.96 3.05 -4.43
N ILE A 47 8.89 2.32 -4.77
CA ILE A 47 7.53 2.71 -4.37
C ILE A 47 7.41 2.76 -2.84
N MET A 48 8.02 1.80 -2.13
CA MET A 48 8.05 1.85 -0.66
C MET A 48 8.75 3.13 -0.14
N ASP A 49 9.88 3.53 -0.72
CA ASP A 49 10.60 4.74 -0.31
C ASP A 49 9.78 6.02 -0.56
N GLU A 50 9.18 6.11 -1.74
CA GLU A 50 8.30 7.22 -2.11
C GLU A 50 7.06 7.30 -1.21
N THR A 51 6.40 6.17 -0.96
CA THR A 51 5.23 6.10 -0.06
C THR A 51 5.58 6.51 1.36
N LEU A 52 6.71 6.06 1.91
CA LEU A 52 7.13 6.43 3.26
C LEU A 52 7.42 7.92 3.37
N THR A 53 8.04 8.50 2.35
CA THR A 53 8.31 9.94 2.24
C THR A 53 7.02 10.74 2.15
N LEU A 54 6.08 10.31 1.31
CA LEU A 54 4.81 11.00 1.09
C LEU A 54 3.90 10.96 2.33
N ILE A 55 3.75 9.78 2.96
CA ILE A 55 3.00 9.64 4.21
C ILE A 55 3.63 10.51 5.30
N ARG A 56 4.97 10.53 5.40
CA ARG A 56 5.65 11.39 6.38
C ARG A 56 5.33 12.87 6.16
N PHE A 57 5.33 13.31 4.91
CA PHE A 57 5.06 14.70 4.56
C PHE A 57 3.61 15.11 4.83
N ARG A 58 2.65 14.24 4.51
CA ARG A 58 1.20 14.54 4.66
C ARG A 58 0.65 14.29 6.05
N MET A 59 1.05 13.19 6.68
CA MET A 59 0.43 12.65 7.90
C MET A 59 1.39 12.60 9.09
N GLY A 60 2.65 12.99 8.89
CA GLY A 60 3.68 13.01 9.92
C GLY A 60 4.47 11.71 10.07
N ILE A 61 5.55 11.79 10.85
CA ILE A 61 6.52 10.70 10.99
C ILE A 61 5.94 9.44 11.62
N ASN A 62 5.01 9.56 12.58
CA ASN A 62 4.42 8.41 13.25
C ASN A 62 3.58 7.56 12.28
N ALA A 63 2.77 8.19 11.43
CA ALA A 63 2.00 7.49 10.40
C ALA A 63 2.92 6.74 9.42
N SER A 64 4.04 7.35 9.01
CA SER A 64 5.03 6.71 8.13
C SER A 64 5.71 5.51 8.79
N ILE A 65 6.07 5.61 10.07
CA ILE A 65 6.63 4.50 10.84
C ILE A 65 5.63 3.35 10.96
N ASP A 66 4.37 3.66 11.29
CA ASP A 66 3.34 2.65 11.46
C ASP A 66 3.00 1.96 10.14
N PHE A 67 2.89 2.73 9.04
CA PHE A 67 2.77 2.15 7.70
C PHE A 67 3.96 1.24 7.36
N SER A 68 5.19 1.67 7.62
CA SER A 68 6.39 0.84 7.38
C SER A 68 6.32 -0.49 8.13
N LYS A 69 5.91 -0.47 9.40
CA LYS A 69 5.72 -1.68 10.22
C LYS A 69 4.62 -2.56 9.65
N LYS A 70 3.47 -2.00 9.25
CA LYS A 70 2.37 -2.73 8.63
C LYS A 70 2.82 -3.41 7.34
N LEU A 71 3.45 -2.65 6.43
CA LEU A 71 3.87 -3.16 5.12
C LEU A 71 4.93 -4.25 5.24
N ARG A 72 5.93 -4.08 6.11
CA ARG A 72 6.99 -5.10 6.32
C ARG A 72 6.51 -6.38 6.98
N LYS A 73 5.44 -6.31 7.80
CA LYS A 73 4.79 -7.48 8.41
C LYS A 73 3.71 -8.10 7.53
N SER A 74 3.38 -7.47 6.40
CA SER A 74 2.32 -7.93 5.52
C SER A 74 2.70 -9.23 4.82
N GLU A 75 1.87 -10.25 4.97
CA GLU A 75 1.93 -11.46 4.14
C GLU A 75 1.17 -11.30 2.80
N VAL A 76 0.53 -10.15 2.61
CA VAL A 76 -0.31 -9.87 1.43
C VAL A 76 0.50 -9.20 0.32
N VAL A 77 1.39 -8.27 0.68
CA VAL A 77 2.13 -7.46 -0.29
C VAL A 77 3.58 -7.92 -0.36
N LYS A 78 4.02 -8.31 -1.55
CA LYS A 78 5.41 -8.67 -1.82
C LYS A 78 6.19 -7.48 -2.35
N ILE A 79 7.26 -7.12 -1.65
CA ILE A 79 8.19 -6.07 -2.09
C ILE A 79 9.28 -6.71 -2.93
N VAL A 80 9.39 -6.26 -4.18
CA VAL A 80 10.49 -6.62 -5.08
C VAL A 80 11.61 -5.59 -4.92
N ARG A 81 12.80 -6.05 -4.55
CA ARG A 81 13.96 -5.18 -4.50
C ARG A 81 14.46 -4.93 -5.92
N VAL A 82 14.53 -3.67 -6.28
CA VAL A 82 15.12 -3.14 -7.51
C VAL A 82 16.34 -2.32 -7.15
#